data_AF-A0A7Y0ZWH5-F1
#
_entry.id   AF-A0A7Y0ZWH5-F1
#
_cell.length_a   1.000
_cell.length_b   1.000
_cell.length_c   1.000
_cell.angle_alpha   90.00
_cell.angle_beta   90.00
_cell.angle_gamma   90.00
#
_symmetry.space_group_name_H-M   'P 1'
#
loop_
_entity.id
_entity.type
_entity.pdbx_description
1 polymer ?
#
loop_
_entity_poly.entity_id
_entity_poly.type
_entity_poly.pdbx_seq_one_letter_code
_entity_poly.pdbx_strand_id
1 'polypeptide(L)'
;MSLIPTEIRDNPQRPGVQAQVYIPDQLIADARNLVTQPILLAAGVLKRGTILGQQTVSPVQVIAKPGNTGNGTVAPVTVGSAVETGGYALLATSATVFSVTNPEGVVLGDATVGTAFAHAEINLTIAAGATAFAVGDGFTVNVFDVVGTYVECVRTASDGSQVPVAILVDDADATDGPVTAGAYVAGEFNAAQLIYSPTWSLPALVSAMRPYSLFAKTSLSAASPSNNSAP
;
A
#
# COMPACT_ATOMS: atom_id res chain seq x y z
N MET A 1 -34.33 19.66 -72.44
CA MET A 1 -33.76 18.30 -72.30
C MET A 1 -33.67 18.03 -70.81
N SER A 2 -34.60 17.25 -70.27
CA SER A 2 -34.66 16.96 -68.83
C SER A 2 -33.76 15.77 -68.54
N LEU A 3 -32.79 15.93 -67.64
CA LEU A 3 -31.91 14.86 -67.21
C LEU A 3 -32.59 14.11 -66.07
N ILE A 4 -33.11 12.92 -66.35
CA ILE A 4 -33.63 12.00 -65.34
C ILE A 4 -32.44 11.26 -64.69
N PRO A 5 -32.17 11.42 -63.37
CA PRO A 5 -31.12 10.68 -62.69
C PRO A 5 -31.46 9.19 -62.67
N THR A 6 -30.55 8.33 -63.13
CA THR A 6 -30.78 6.88 -63.28
C THR A 6 -30.51 6.06 -62.02
N GLU A 7 -29.93 6.65 -60.96
CA GLU A 7 -29.80 6.01 -59.65
C GLU A 7 -29.88 7.06 -58.53
N ILE A 8 -30.88 6.93 -57.65
CA ILE A 8 -30.89 7.60 -56.34
C ILE A 8 -30.23 6.63 -55.37
N ARG A 9 -28.97 6.89 -55.03
CA ARG A 9 -28.26 6.13 -53.99
C ARG A 9 -28.44 6.86 -52.65
N ASP A 10 -28.46 6.10 -51.56
CA ASP A 10 -28.44 6.71 -50.22
C ASP A 10 -27.21 7.61 -50.08
N ASN A 11 -27.40 8.78 -49.47
CA ASN A 11 -26.30 9.69 -49.17
C ASN A 11 -25.25 8.96 -48.32
N PRO A 12 -23.98 8.84 -48.79
CA PRO A 12 -22.93 8.16 -48.03
C PRO A 12 -22.67 8.81 -46.66
N GLN A 13 -23.01 10.08 -46.50
CA GLN A 13 -22.91 10.82 -45.24
C GLN A 13 -24.20 10.66 -44.43
N ARG A 14 -24.32 9.54 -43.71
CA ARG A 14 -25.36 9.37 -42.68
C ARG A 14 -25.12 10.43 -41.58
N PRO A 15 -26.09 11.30 -41.23
CA PRO A 15 -25.92 12.26 -40.12
C PRO A 15 -25.72 11.49 -38.80
N GLY A 16 -24.48 11.40 -38.34
CA GLY A 16 -24.12 10.80 -37.06
C GLY A 16 -23.58 11.89 -36.15
N VAL A 17 -24.43 12.48 -35.31
CA VAL A 17 -23.94 13.27 -34.18
C VAL A 17 -23.45 12.26 -33.14
N GLN A 18 -22.14 12.03 -33.08
CA GLN A 18 -21.53 11.33 -31.95
C GLN A 18 -20.98 12.37 -30.99
N ALA A 19 -21.61 12.51 -29.83
CA ALA A 19 -21.03 13.27 -28.74
C ALA A 19 -19.94 12.40 -28.10
N GLN A 20 -18.67 12.68 -28.44
CA GLN A 20 -17.55 12.19 -27.66
C GLN A 20 -17.46 13.07 -26.41
N VAL A 21 -17.99 12.59 -25.29
CA VAL A 21 -17.72 13.23 -24.01
C VAL A 21 -16.27 12.89 -23.66
N TYR A 22 -15.38 13.87 -23.78
CA TYR A 22 -14.03 13.77 -23.25
C TYR A 22 -14.14 13.67 -21.72
N ILE A 23 -13.95 12.46 -21.20
CA ILE A 23 -13.76 12.25 -19.76
C ILE A 23 -12.27 12.05 -19.59
N PRO A 24 -11.52 13.07 -19.13
CA PRO A 24 -10.11 12.88 -18.84
C PRO A 24 -10.00 11.76 -17.80
N ASP A 25 -9.14 10.77 -18.09
CA ASP A 25 -8.78 9.64 -17.23
C ASP A 25 -9.74 8.44 -17.15
N GLN A 26 -11.04 8.55 -17.48
CA GLN A 26 -12.00 7.39 -17.53
C GLN A 26 -11.96 6.42 -16.32
N LEU A 27 -11.40 6.85 -15.17
CA LEU A 27 -11.12 6.00 -14.02
C LEU A 27 -12.41 5.59 -13.31
N ILE A 28 -13.39 6.48 -13.25
CA ILE A 28 -14.68 6.25 -12.60
C ILE A 28 -15.61 5.61 -13.64
N ALA A 29 -16.06 4.38 -13.37
CA ALA A 29 -17.00 3.67 -14.22
C ALA A 29 -18.45 4.04 -13.92
N ASP A 30 -18.78 4.32 -12.65
CA ASP A 30 -20.03 4.91 -12.22
C ASP A 30 -19.79 5.86 -11.04
N ALA A 31 -20.26 7.10 -11.18
CA ALA A 31 -20.07 8.15 -10.17
C ALA A 31 -21.17 8.16 -9.10
N ARG A 32 -22.23 7.34 -9.24
CA ARG A 32 -23.44 7.45 -8.41
C ARG A 32 -23.22 7.11 -6.92
N ASN A 33 -22.26 6.23 -6.62
CA ASN A 33 -21.97 5.73 -5.27
C ASN A 33 -20.50 5.96 -4.84
N LEU A 34 -19.89 7.05 -5.29
CA LEU A 34 -18.49 7.34 -4.97
C LEU A 34 -18.35 7.93 -3.56
N VAL A 35 -17.52 7.32 -2.73
CA VAL A 35 -17.22 7.82 -1.37
C VAL A 35 -15.74 8.16 -1.30
N THR A 36 -15.43 9.40 -0.87
CA THR A 36 -14.07 9.90 -0.69
C THR A 36 -13.79 10.20 0.78
N GLN A 37 -12.54 9.97 1.19
CA GLN A 37 -12.06 10.31 2.52
C GLN A 37 -10.65 10.95 2.43
N PRO A 38 -10.32 11.94 3.28
CA PRO A 38 -8.94 12.36 3.45
C PRO A 38 -8.11 11.24 4.07
N ILE A 39 -6.92 11.04 3.54
CA ILE A 39 -5.94 10.06 4.02
C ILE A 39 -4.57 10.72 4.19
N LEU A 40 -3.69 10.04 4.93
CA LEU A 40 -2.28 10.36 4.98
C LEU A 40 -1.51 9.32 4.15
N LEU A 41 -0.94 9.74 3.03
CA LEU A 41 -0.06 8.91 2.21
C LEU A 41 1.35 8.96 2.82
N ALA A 42 1.91 7.81 3.18
CA ALA A 42 3.17 7.75 3.91
C ALA A 42 4.42 7.68 3.03
N ALA A 43 4.30 7.18 1.79
CA ALA A 43 5.46 7.00 0.91
C ALA A 43 5.09 6.91 -0.58
N GLY A 44 6.06 7.27 -1.43
CA GLY A 44 6.03 7.09 -2.87
C GLY A 44 5.48 8.27 -3.66
N VAL A 45 5.76 8.28 -4.97
CA VAL A 45 5.18 9.20 -5.96
C VAL A 45 4.07 8.47 -6.68
N LEU A 46 2.83 8.64 -6.21
CA LEU A 46 1.69 7.87 -6.68
C LEU A 46 0.79 8.72 -7.58
N LYS A 47 0.19 8.07 -8.57
CA LYS A 47 -0.72 8.69 -9.52
C LYS A 47 -2.16 8.42 -9.13
N ARG A 48 -3.06 9.30 -9.55
CA ARG A 48 -4.50 9.05 -9.45
C ARG A 48 -4.83 7.66 -10.00
N GLY A 49 -5.69 6.92 -9.29
CA GLY A 49 -6.04 5.54 -9.66
C GLY A 49 -5.11 4.47 -9.09
N THR A 50 -4.05 4.84 -8.37
CA THR A 50 -3.23 3.86 -7.64
C THR A 50 -4.03 3.20 -6.52
N ILE A 51 -3.99 1.87 -6.45
CA ILE A 51 -4.57 1.10 -5.36
C ILE A 51 -3.71 1.24 -4.11
N LEU A 52 -4.35 1.58 -3.01
CA LEU A 52 -3.73 1.82 -1.72
C LEU A 52 -4.11 0.73 -0.71
N GLY A 53 -3.12 0.40 0.12
CA GLY A 53 -3.31 -0.38 1.32
C GLY A 53 -3.04 0.45 2.56
N GLN A 54 -3.75 0.15 3.64
CA GLN A 54 -3.53 0.79 4.93
C GLN A 54 -2.55 -0.02 5.76
N GLN A 55 -1.55 0.63 6.35
CA GLN A 55 -0.64 -0.01 7.29
C GLN A 55 -1.37 -0.23 8.61
N THR A 56 -1.40 -1.48 9.07
CA THR A 56 -2.01 -1.93 10.33
C THR A 56 -0.98 -2.40 11.35
N VAL A 57 0.26 -2.57 10.94
CA VAL A 57 1.38 -2.99 11.80
C VAL A 57 2.49 -1.94 11.68
N SER A 58 3.04 -1.53 12.82
CA SER A 58 4.23 -0.70 12.86
C SER A 58 5.43 -1.48 12.32
N PRO A 59 6.06 -1.06 11.20
CA PRO A 59 7.26 -1.67 10.72
C PRO A 59 8.41 -1.41 11.70
N VAL A 60 9.37 -2.34 11.67
CA VAL A 60 10.53 -2.31 12.56
C VAL A 60 11.81 -2.31 11.74
N GLN A 61 12.76 -1.46 12.10
CA GLN A 61 14.09 -1.44 11.53
C GLN A 61 15.12 -1.72 12.63
N VAL A 62 15.94 -2.74 12.42
CA VAL A 62 17.05 -3.07 13.32
C VAL A 62 18.34 -2.48 12.76
N ILE A 63 19.03 -1.68 13.57
CA ILE A 63 20.30 -1.06 13.24
C ILE A 63 21.34 -1.51 14.27
N ALA A 64 22.44 -2.11 13.81
CA ALA A 64 23.56 -2.40 14.69
C ALA A 64 24.29 -1.11 15.05
N LYS A 65 24.66 -0.97 16.32
CA LYS A 65 25.51 0.13 16.77
C LYS A 65 26.87 0.06 16.04
N PRO A 66 27.38 1.18 15.50
CA PRO A 66 28.71 1.22 14.93
C PRO A 66 29.78 0.83 15.96
N GLY A 67 30.74 0.00 15.53
CA GLY A 67 31.87 -0.40 16.38
C GLY A 67 31.61 -1.58 17.32
N ASN A 68 30.53 -2.35 17.11
CA ASN A 68 30.32 -3.61 17.83
C ASN A 68 31.48 -4.59 17.59
N THR A 69 31.87 -5.31 18.64
CA THR A 69 32.84 -6.39 18.57
C THR A 69 32.19 -7.66 18.03
N GLY A 70 31.00 -8.00 18.53
CA GLY A 70 30.23 -9.14 18.08
C GLY A 70 29.51 -8.87 16.76
N ASN A 71 29.29 -9.94 16.00
CA ASN A 71 28.64 -9.90 14.69
C ASN A 71 27.32 -10.69 14.64
N GLY A 72 26.65 -10.83 15.79
CA GLY A 72 25.33 -11.44 15.84
C GLY A 72 24.24 -10.52 15.30
N THR A 73 23.00 -11.01 15.29
CA THR A 73 21.86 -10.35 14.65
C THR A 73 20.64 -10.38 15.55
N VAL A 74 19.70 -9.45 15.35
CA VAL A 74 18.41 -9.43 16.05
C VAL A 74 17.31 -9.73 15.05
N ALA A 75 16.73 -10.92 15.13
CA ALA A 75 15.60 -11.37 14.32
C ALA A 75 15.05 -12.71 14.87
N PRO A 76 13.74 -12.99 14.74
CA PRO A 76 12.69 -12.07 14.27
C PRO A 76 12.42 -10.97 15.31
N VAL A 77 11.77 -9.88 14.90
CA VAL A 77 11.25 -8.83 15.77
C VAL A 77 9.76 -8.69 15.51
N THR A 78 8.95 -8.68 16.56
CA THR A 78 7.51 -8.40 16.49
C THR A 78 7.12 -7.39 17.55
N VAL A 79 6.19 -6.50 17.18
CA VAL A 79 5.63 -5.50 18.09
C VAL A 79 4.44 -6.09 18.85
N GLY A 80 4.35 -5.76 20.14
CA GLY A 80 3.25 -6.15 21.02
C GLY A 80 2.15 -5.09 21.09
N SER A 81 1.12 -5.34 21.89
CA SER A 81 -0.06 -4.46 22.00
C SER A 81 0.21 -3.15 22.75
N ALA A 82 1.28 -3.09 23.54
CA ALA A 82 1.68 -1.91 24.29
C ALA A 82 2.85 -1.16 23.63
N VAL A 83 3.14 -1.44 22.35
CA VAL A 83 4.31 -0.88 21.66
C VAL A 83 4.34 0.64 21.69
N GLU A 84 5.52 1.19 21.95
CA GLU A 84 5.81 2.61 21.83
C GLU A 84 6.54 2.88 20.51
N THR A 85 6.26 4.03 19.91
CA THR A 85 7.00 4.45 18.71
C THR A 85 8.33 5.05 19.13
N GLY A 86 9.41 4.68 18.42
CA GLY A 86 10.75 5.19 18.69
C GLY A 86 11.81 4.10 18.65
N GLY A 87 13.02 4.46 19.09
CA GLY A 87 14.17 3.55 19.10
C GLY A 87 14.29 2.79 20.42
N TYR A 88 14.03 1.49 20.40
CA TYR A 88 14.37 0.59 21.49
C TYR A 88 15.87 0.32 21.48
N ALA A 89 16.55 0.56 22.61
CA ALA A 89 17.98 0.33 22.74
C ALA A 89 18.24 -1.04 23.37
N LEU A 90 19.04 -1.86 22.68
CA LEU A 90 19.58 -3.10 23.22
C LEU A 90 21.07 -2.88 23.48
N LEU A 91 21.50 -3.00 24.73
CA LEU A 91 22.89 -2.80 25.13
C LEU A 91 23.43 -4.04 25.83
N ALA A 92 24.50 -4.62 25.31
CA ALA A 92 25.17 -5.77 25.89
C ALA A 92 25.77 -5.42 27.25
N THR A 93 25.27 -6.06 28.31
CA THR A 93 25.85 -6.02 29.66
C THR A 93 26.86 -7.14 29.88
N SER A 94 26.82 -8.17 29.03
CA SER A 94 27.80 -9.26 28.93
C SER A 94 27.83 -9.82 27.50
N ALA A 95 28.66 -10.83 27.24
CA ALA A 95 28.72 -11.49 25.92
C ALA A 95 27.41 -12.18 25.50
N THR A 96 26.49 -12.44 26.43
CA THR A 96 25.26 -13.19 26.18
C THR A 96 24.00 -12.51 26.70
N VAL A 97 24.10 -11.32 27.30
CA VAL A 97 22.95 -10.63 27.91
C VAL A 97 22.92 -9.19 27.44
N PHE A 98 21.75 -8.74 26.99
CA PHE A 98 21.46 -7.38 26.56
C PHE A 98 20.35 -6.79 27.42
N SER A 99 20.57 -5.61 27.97
CA SER A 99 19.50 -4.83 28.58
C SER A 99 18.67 -4.19 27.46
N VAL A 100 17.35 -4.39 27.50
CA VAL A 100 16.39 -3.81 26.55
C VAL A 100 15.73 -2.59 27.21
N THR A 101 15.89 -1.43 26.59
CA THR A 101 15.34 -0.15 27.05
C THR A 101 14.38 0.42 26.02
N ASN A 102 13.21 0.89 26.46
CA ASN A 102 12.21 1.50 25.58
C ASN A 102 12.62 2.92 25.14
N PRO A 103 11.90 3.53 24.18
CA PRO A 103 12.18 4.89 23.71
C PRO A 103 12.09 5.97 24.80
N GLU A 104 11.30 5.75 25.86
CA GLU A 104 11.20 6.66 27.01
C GLU A 104 12.36 6.51 28.03
N GLY A 105 13.24 5.52 27.85
CA GLY A 105 14.39 5.27 28.73
C GLY A 105 14.13 4.29 29.88
N VAL A 106 12.98 3.61 29.89
CA VAL A 106 12.62 2.59 30.86
C VAL A 106 13.21 1.24 30.45
N VAL A 107 13.85 0.54 31.40
CA VAL A 107 14.38 -0.81 31.18
C VAL A 107 13.24 -1.82 31.24
N LEU A 108 13.02 -2.52 30.12
CA LEU A 108 11.99 -3.57 29.99
C LEU A 108 12.44 -4.91 30.54
N GLY A 109 13.76 -5.13 30.58
CA GLY A 109 14.38 -6.35 31.10
C GLY A 109 15.61 -6.76 30.32
N ASP A 110 16.09 -7.98 30.61
CA ASP A 110 17.30 -8.53 30.01
C ASP A 110 16.96 -9.62 28.98
N ALA A 111 17.43 -9.42 27.74
CA ALA A 111 17.37 -10.39 26.66
C ALA A 111 18.64 -11.25 26.66
N THR A 112 18.47 -12.58 26.72
CA THR A 112 19.59 -13.53 26.63
C THR A 112 19.77 -14.04 25.21
N VAL A 113 21.00 -14.02 24.71
CA VAL A 113 21.35 -14.50 23.37
C VAL A 113 20.94 -15.97 23.19
N GLY A 114 20.26 -16.26 22.07
CA GLY A 114 19.72 -17.58 21.75
C GLY A 114 18.36 -17.87 22.40
N THR A 115 17.84 -16.98 23.24
CA THR A 115 16.52 -17.11 23.87
C THR A 115 15.58 -16.02 23.35
N ALA A 116 14.30 -16.35 23.20
CA ALA A 116 13.30 -15.36 22.83
C ALA A 116 13.04 -14.42 24.01
N PHE A 117 13.24 -13.12 23.78
CA PHE A 117 12.79 -12.08 24.68
C PHE A 117 11.33 -11.77 24.35
N ALA A 118 10.46 -11.87 25.36
CA ALA A 118 9.03 -11.60 25.23
C ALA A 118 8.60 -10.51 26.22
N HIS A 119 8.00 -9.45 25.70
CA HIS A 119 7.45 -8.36 26.48
C HIS A 119 6.15 -7.85 25.83
N ALA A 120 5.32 -7.12 26.59
CA ALA A 120 4.07 -6.55 26.09
C ALA A 120 4.28 -5.51 24.97
N GLU A 121 5.47 -4.92 24.89
CA GLU A 121 5.85 -3.90 23.91
C GLU A 121 6.55 -4.48 22.68
N ILE A 122 7.58 -5.32 22.89
CA ILE A 122 8.41 -5.86 21.82
C ILE A 122 8.86 -7.27 22.15
N ASN A 123 8.89 -8.12 21.11
CA ASN A 123 9.38 -9.48 21.19
C ASN A 123 10.48 -9.66 20.15
N LEU A 124 11.61 -10.24 20.55
CA LEU A 124 12.76 -10.38 19.67
C LEU A 124 13.66 -11.55 20.09
N THR A 125 14.49 -12.00 19.17
CA THR A 125 15.55 -12.98 19.47
C THR A 125 16.90 -12.41 19.01
N ILE A 126 17.89 -12.49 19.90
CA ILE A 126 19.28 -12.13 19.59
C ILE A 126 20.03 -13.42 19.26
N ALA A 127 20.53 -13.55 18.04
CA ALA A 127 21.35 -14.68 17.62
C ALA A 127 22.83 -14.33 17.75
N ALA A 128 23.62 -15.27 18.27
CA ALA A 128 25.08 -15.14 18.27
C ALA A 128 25.61 -15.22 16.83
N GLY A 129 26.63 -14.41 16.54
CA GLY A 129 27.42 -14.55 15.32
C GLY A 129 28.66 -15.41 15.54
N ALA A 130 29.57 -15.42 14.57
CA ALA A 130 30.85 -16.12 14.68
C ALA A 130 31.79 -15.48 15.73
N THR A 131 31.69 -14.17 15.92
CA THR A 131 32.41 -13.41 16.95
C THR A 131 31.44 -13.10 18.08
N ALA A 132 31.80 -13.50 19.30
CA ALA A 132 31.00 -13.23 20.49
C ALA A 132 30.83 -11.73 20.74
N PHE A 133 29.68 -11.35 21.29
CA PHE A 133 29.45 -9.97 21.73
C PHE A 133 30.37 -9.61 22.90
N ALA A 134 30.60 -8.32 23.08
CA ALA A 134 31.29 -7.75 24.22
C ALA A 134 30.40 -6.71 24.93
N VAL A 135 30.75 -6.37 26.17
CA VAL A 135 30.06 -5.31 26.92
C VAL A 135 30.13 -4.00 26.13
N GLY A 136 28.99 -3.35 25.96
CA GLY A 136 28.88 -2.10 25.20
C GLY A 136 28.54 -2.26 23.71
N ASP A 137 28.50 -3.49 23.18
CA ASP A 137 27.88 -3.79 21.89
C ASP A 137 26.38 -3.48 21.97
N GLY A 138 25.75 -3.08 20.87
CA GLY A 138 24.33 -2.77 20.90
C GLY A 138 23.60 -2.78 19.57
N PHE A 139 22.29 -2.74 19.65
CA PHE A 139 21.37 -2.59 18.53
C PHE A 139 20.32 -1.54 18.88
N THR A 140 19.87 -0.80 17.89
CA THR A 140 18.69 0.06 17.99
C THR A 140 17.59 -0.56 17.13
N VAL A 141 16.42 -0.78 17.71
CA VAL A 141 15.24 -1.26 17.01
C VAL A 141 14.26 -0.11 16.91
N ASN A 142 14.20 0.52 15.74
CA ASN A 142 13.28 1.62 15.45
C ASN A 142 11.91 1.06 15.09
N VAL A 143 10.91 1.40 15.90
CA VAL A 143 9.48 1.21 15.60
C VAL A 143 8.95 2.52 15.04
N PHE A 144 8.28 2.47 13.89
CA PHE A 144 7.69 3.66 13.25
C PHE A 144 6.18 3.76 13.52
N ASP A 145 5.68 4.98 13.75
CA ASP A 145 4.24 5.26 13.82
C ASP A 145 3.71 5.53 12.42
N VAL A 146 3.20 4.48 11.79
CA VAL A 146 2.60 4.55 10.45
C VAL A 146 1.26 3.84 10.42
N VAL A 147 0.77 3.35 11.56
CA VAL A 147 -0.53 2.66 11.63
C VAL A 147 -1.62 3.65 11.24
N GLY A 148 -2.51 3.22 10.35
CA GLY A 148 -3.57 4.06 9.81
C GLY A 148 -3.18 4.89 8.59
N THR A 149 -1.89 4.97 8.25
CA THR A 149 -1.41 5.61 7.02
C THR A 149 -1.53 4.68 5.82
N TYR A 150 -1.47 5.26 4.62
CA TYR A 150 -1.66 4.54 3.36
C TYR A 150 -0.37 4.53 2.53
N VAL A 151 -0.15 3.44 1.81
CA VAL A 151 0.94 3.26 0.83
C VAL A 151 0.41 2.49 -0.38
N GLU A 152 1.21 2.34 -1.44
CA GLU A 152 0.86 1.48 -2.57
C GLU A 152 0.55 0.05 -2.08
N CYS A 153 -0.57 -0.52 -2.56
CA CYS A 153 -0.95 -1.88 -2.20
C CYS A 153 -0.05 -2.90 -2.90
N VAL A 154 0.80 -3.56 -2.11
CA VAL A 154 1.72 -4.62 -2.58
C VAL A 154 1.32 -5.95 -1.97
N ARG A 155 0.98 -6.95 -2.80
CA ARG A 155 0.43 -8.24 -2.33
C ARG A 155 1.35 -9.01 -1.38
N THR A 156 2.65 -8.78 -1.47
CA THR A 156 3.69 -9.44 -0.66
C THR A 156 4.01 -8.69 0.63
N ALA A 157 3.38 -7.54 0.89
CA ALA A 157 3.56 -6.82 2.14
C ALA A 157 2.97 -7.62 3.32
N SER A 158 3.49 -7.35 4.52
CA SER A 158 3.08 -8.00 5.77
C SER A 158 2.66 -7.01 6.85
N ASP A 159 2.61 -5.73 6.51
CA ASP A 159 2.29 -4.61 7.40
C ASP A 159 0.80 -4.22 7.39
N GLY A 160 -0.03 -4.94 6.63
CA GLY A 160 -1.45 -4.65 6.40
C GLY A 160 -1.71 -4.02 5.04
N SER A 161 -0.72 -3.35 4.44
CA SER A 161 -0.86 -2.66 3.16
C SER A 161 -1.06 -3.59 1.97
N GLN A 162 -0.89 -4.90 2.16
CA GLN A 162 -1.25 -5.91 1.17
C GLN A 162 -2.75 -6.01 0.91
N VAL A 163 -3.59 -5.31 1.68
CA VAL A 163 -5.05 -5.33 1.49
C VAL A 163 -5.50 -4.08 0.71
N PRO A 164 -6.18 -4.22 -0.43
CA PRO A 164 -6.60 -3.08 -1.24
C PRO A 164 -7.87 -2.45 -0.66
N VAL A 165 -7.68 -1.40 0.14
CA VAL A 165 -8.77 -0.73 0.89
C VAL A 165 -9.18 0.61 0.30
N ALA A 166 -8.36 1.19 -0.57
CA ALA A 166 -8.57 2.54 -1.09
C ALA A 166 -7.97 2.71 -2.51
N ILE A 167 -8.40 3.77 -3.20
CA ILE A 167 -7.85 4.19 -4.50
C ILE A 167 -7.52 5.67 -4.45
N LEU A 168 -6.33 6.07 -4.87
CA LEU A 168 -5.88 7.47 -4.80
C LEU A 168 -6.70 8.38 -5.72
N VAL A 169 -7.17 9.53 -5.20
CA VAL A 169 -8.04 10.49 -5.90
C VAL A 169 -7.26 11.43 -6.82
N ASP A 170 -6.06 11.83 -6.41
CA ASP A 170 -5.20 12.79 -7.11
C ASP A 170 -3.73 12.36 -7.01
N ASP A 171 -2.89 12.81 -7.93
CA ASP A 171 -1.45 12.60 -7.85
C ASP A 171 -0.90 13.11 -6.51
N ALA A 172 -0.07 12.31 -5.84
CA ALA A 172 0.50 12.64 -4.55
C ALA A 172 1.97 12.18 -4.48
N ASP A 173 2.81 13.02 -3.91
CA ASP A 173 4.24 12.77 -3.72
C ASP A 173 4.56 12.80 -2.22
N ALA A 174 4.85 11.63 -1.66
CA ALA A 174 5.25 11.44 -0.27
C ALA A 174 6.75 11.08 -0.15
N THR A 175 7.59 11.50 -1.09
CA THR A 175 9.03 11.22 -1.08
C THR A 175 9.74 11.85 0.12
N ASP A 176 9.35 13.08 0.46
CA ASP A 176 9.94 13.85 1.57
C ASP A 176 9.17 13.67 2.90
N GLY A 177 8.28 12.68 2.96
CA GLY A 177 7.48 12.35 4.13
C GLY A 177 5.98 12.34 3.87
N PRO A 178 5.17 12.07 4.92
CA PRO A 178 3.75 11.84 4.73
C PRO A 178 2.99 13.09 4.24
N VAL A 179 2.11 12.92 3.26
CA VAL A 179 1.28 14.00 2.69
C VAL A 179 -0.20 13.70 2.79
N THR A 180 -1.00 14.74 3.01
CA THR A 180 -2.47 14.62 2.97
C THR A 180 -2.94 14.46 1.53
N ALA A 181 -3.72 13.41 1.26
CA ALA A 181 -4.29 13.12 -0.05
C ALA A 181 -5.77 12.71 0.07
N GLY A 182 -6.49 12.67 -1.04
CA GLY A 182 -7.82 12.08 -1.11
C GLY A 182 -7.77 10.62 -1.52
N ALA A 183 -8.60 9.78 -0.93
CA ALA A 183 -8.80 8.40 -1.35
C ALA A 183 -10.28 8.10 -1.60
N TYR A 184 -10.56 7.33 -2.65
CA TYR A 184 -11.85 6.66 -2.82
C TYR A 184 -11.89 5.40 -1.95
N VAL A 185 -12.91 5.31 -1.10
CA VAL A 185 -13.12 4.19 -0.16
C VAL A 185 -14.32 3.32 -0.55
N ALA A 186 -15.12 3.77 -1.52
CA ALA A 186 -16.15 2.97 -2.17
C ALA A 186 -16.44 3.53 -3.56
N GLY A 187 -16.80 2.67 -4.51
CA GLY A 187 -17.20 3.08 -5.85
C GLY A 187 -16.96 2.02 -6.92
N GLU A 188 -17.35 2.36 -8.16
CA GLU A 188 -17.11 1.53 -9.33
C GLU A 188 -16.08 2.20 -10.26
N PHE A 189 -15.02 1.47 -10.58
CA PHE A 189 -13.84 1.97 -11.29
C PHE A 189 -13.57 1.15 -12.55
N ASN A 190 -12.98 1.80 -13.53
CA ASN A 190 -12.54 1.17 -14.76
C ASN A 190 -11.25 0.38 -14.52
N ALA A 191 -11.34 -0.94 -14.63
CA ALA A 191 -10.22 -1.86 -14.41
C ALA A 191 -9.00 -1.56 -15.29
N ALA A 192 -9.20 -0.97 -16.48
CA ALA A 192 -8.12 -0.61 -17.40
C ALA A 192 -7.36 0.66 -17.00
N GLN A 193 -7.87 1.45 -16.05
CA GLN A 193 -7.24 2.70 -15.58
C GLN A 193 -6.75 2.60 -14.14
N LEU A 194 -6.96 1.46 -13.48
CA LEU A 194 -6.39 1.20 -12.16
C LEU A 194 -4.88 0.98 -12.27
N ILE A 195 -4.14 1.62 -11.37
CA ILE A 195 -2.69 1.45 -11.22
C ILE A 195 -2.47 0.57 -9.99
N TYR A 196 -1.75 -0.54 -10.14
CA TYR A 196 -1.50 -1.47 -9.04
C TYR A 196 -0.14 -2.11 -9.20
N SER A 197 0.44 -2.51 -8.07
CA SER A 197 1.72 -3.20 -8.03
C SER A 197 1.73 -4.44 -8.92
N PRO A 198 2.83 -4.73 -9.66
CA PRO A 198 2.98 -5.96 -10.45
C PRO A 198 2.86 -7.26 -9.65
N THR A 199 2.88 -7.18 -8.31
CA THR A 199 2.62 -8.32 -7.41
C THR A 199 1.17 -8.81 -7.45
N TRP A 200 0.26 -8.02 -8.04
CA TRP A 200 -1.15 -8.35 -8.25
C TRP A 200 -1.44 -8.79 -9.69
N SER A 201 -2.31 -9.79 -9.83
CA SER A 201 -3.05 -10.00 -11.07
C SER A 201 -4.41 -9.33 -10.97
N LEU A 202 -4.92 -8.79 -12.08
CA LEU A 202 -6.23 -8.12 -12.10
C LEU A 202 -7.37 -8.98 -11.51
N PRO A 203 -7.49 -10.29 -11.83
CA PRO A 203 -8.55 -11.12 -11.24
C PRO A 203 -8.43 -11.28 -9.71
N ALA A 204 -7.20 -11.40 -9.20
CA ALA A 204 -6.96 -11.50 -7.76
C ALA A 204 -7.25 -10.17 -7.06
N LEU A 205 -6.85 -9.06 -7.67
CA LEU A 205 -7.10 -7.70 -7.18
C LEU A 205 -8.60 -7.40 -7.11
N VAL A 206 -9.33 -7.65 -8.21
CA VAL A 206 -10.80 -7.48 -8.26
C VAL A 206 -11.49 -8.28 -7.14
N SER A 207 -11.02 -9.49 -6.86
CA SER A 207 -11.58 -10.32 -5.79
C SER A 207 -11.30 -9.74 -4.41
N ALA A 208 -10.08 -9.21 -4.19
CA ALA A 208 -9.65 -8.63 -2.92
C ALA A 208 -10.28 -7.25 -2.63
N MET A 209 -10.68 -6.50 -3.66
CA MET A 209 -11.32 -5.18 -3.53
C MET A 209 -12.80 -5.23 -3.11
N ARG A 210 -13.52 -6.31 -3.49
CA ARG A 210 -14.98 -6.43 -3.24
C ARG A 210 -15.40 -6.30 -1.77
N PRO A 211 -14.71 -6.90 -0.78
CA PRO A 211 -15.05 -6.72 0.63
C PRO A 211 -15.01 -5.27 1.09
N TYR A 212 -14.24 -4.42 0.41
CA TYR A 212 -14.05 -3.01 0.73
C TYR A 212 -14.91 -2.07 -0.12
N SER A 213 -15.98 -2.58 -0.75
CA SER A 213 -16.89 -1.78 -1.59
C SER A 213 -16.21 -1.08 -2.78
N LEU A 214 -15.05 -1.58 -3.20
CA LEU A 214 -14.34 -1.14 -4.39
C LEU A 214 -14.60 -2.15 -5.50
N PHE A 215 -15.21 -1.69 -6.59
CA PHE A 215 -15.61 -2.56 -7.71
C PHE A 215 -14.86 -2.17 -8.97
N ALA A 216 -14.10 -3.11 -9.54
CA ALA A 216 -13.43 -2.92 -10.82
C ALA A 216 -14.28 -3.53 -11.95
N LYS A 217 -14.68 -2.70 -12.92
CA LYS A 217 -15.44 -3.09 -14.10
C LYS A 217 -14.51 -3.20 -15.31
N THR A 218 -14.69 -4.25 -16.10
CA THR A 218 -14.12 -4.29 -17.46
C THR A 218 -14.86 -3.26 -18.29
N SER A 219 -14.13 -2.51 -19.12
CA SER A 219 -14.66 -1.40 -19.91
C SER A 219 -16.00 -1.75 -20.55
N LEU A 220 -17.05 -0.99 -20.23
CA LEU A 220 -18.21 -0.93 -21.11
C LEU A 220 -17.68 -0.33 -22.41
N SER A 221 -17.73 -1.10 -23.51
CA SER A 221 -17.42 -0.54 -24.82
C SER A 221 -18.24 0.74 -25.00
N ALA A 222 -17.62 1.85 -25.38
CA ALA A 222 -18.32 3.04 -25.88
C ALA A 222 -19.03 2.76 -27.24
N ALA A 223 -19.12 1.49 -27.65
CA ALA A 223 -19.92 1.07 -28.76
C ALA A 223 -21.38 1.46 -28.47
N SER A 224 -22.00 2.13 -29.44
CA SER A 224 -23.44 2.29 -29.44
C SER A 224 -24.08 0.92 -29.20
N PRO A 225 -25.17 0.82 -28.42
CA PRO A 225 -25.91 -0.42 -28.29
C PRO A 225 -26.12 -0.98 -29.69
N SER A 226 -25.71 -2.21 -29.96
CA SER A 226 -26.10 -2.85 -31.21
C SER A 226 -27.61 -2.88 -31.19
N ASN A 227 -28.23 -2.03 -32.02
CA ASN A 227 -29.63 -2.18 -32.30
C ASN A 227 -29.74 -3.54 -32.99
N ASN A 228 -30.16 -4.56 -32.23
CA ASN A 228 -30.67 -5.78 -32.80
C ASN A 228 -32.01 -5.43 -33.46
N SER A 229 -31.95 -4.67 -34.54
CA SER A 229 -33.04 -4.60 -35.50
C SER A 229 -33.04 -5.96 -36.17
N ALA A 230 -33.90 -6.83 -35.65
CA ALA A 230 -34.21 -8.14 -36.19
C ALA A 230 -34.48 -8.06 -37.71
N PRO A 231 -34.18 -9.14 -38.46
CA PRO A 231 -34.36 -9.19 -39.91
C PRO A 231 -35.81 -9.00 -40.35
#